data_AF-A0A327RLV6-F1
#
_entry.id   AF-A0A327RLV6-F1
#
_cell.length_a   1.000
_cell.length_b   1.000
_cell.length_c   1.000
_cell.angle_alpha   90.00
_cell.angle_beta   90.00
_cell.angle_gamma   90.00
#
_symmetry.space_group_name_H-M   'P 1'
#
loop_
_entity.id
_entity.type
_entity.pdbx_description
1 polymer ?
#
loop_
_entity_poly.entity_id
_entity_poly.type
_entity_poly.pdbx_seq_one_letter_code
_entity_poly.pdbx_strand_id
1 'polypeptide(L)' 'MNTIQGLLTKISEKTREIEEHYPELQKYLNETRITLPHGDDDSPEINKEALENHLNSLTEMVEKYKAHK' A
#
# COMPACT_ATOMS: atom_id res chain seq x y z
N MET A 1 -11.17 -1.24 -17.39
CA MET A 1 -11.57 -0.12 -16.51
C MET A 1 -11.15 -0.48 -15.09
N ASN A 2 -10.10 0.14 -14.54
CA ASN A 2 -9.74 -0.06 -13.14
C ASN A 2 -10.67 0.80 -12.29
N THR A 3 -11.77 0.22 -11.82
CA THR A 3 -12.67 0.86 -10.86
C THR A 3 -11.99 0.92 -9.49
N ILE A 4 -12.44 1.83 -8.62
CA ILE A 4 -11.98 1.96 -7.22
C ILE A 4 -12.03 0.59 -6.52
N GLN A 5 -13.08 -0.20 -6.77
CA GLN A 5 -13.22 -1.56 -6.26
C GLN A 5 -12.06 -2.48 -6.68
N GLY A 6 -11.67 -2.45 -7.95
CA GLY A 6 -10.54 -3.25 -8.43
C GLY A 6 -9.19 -2.84 -7.83
N LEU A 7 -9.02 -1.55 -7.50
CA LEU A 7 -7.83 -1.09 -6.80
C LEU A 7 -7.81 -1.57 -5.35
N LEU A 8 -8.95 -1.47 -4.65
CA LEU A 8 -9.08 -1.97 -3.28
C LEU A 8 -8.84 -3.48 -3.18
N THR A 9 -9.34 -4.26 -4.16
CA THR A 9 -9.05 -5.70 -4.25
C THR A 9 -7.55 -5.94 -4.40
N LYS A 10 -6.89 -5.27 -5.35
CA LYS A 10 -5.44 -5.42 -5.57
C LYS A 10 -4.62 -5.01 -4.34
N ILE A 11 -5.00 -3.93 -3.65
CA ILE A 11 -4.35 -3.49 -2.41
C ILE A 11 -4.49 -4.58 -1.35
N SER A 12 -5.69 -5.14 -1.19
CA SER A 12 -5.96 -6.19 -0.20
C SER A 12 -5.19 -7.47 -0.52
N GLU A 13 -5.17 -7.89 -1.78
CA GLU A 13 -4.38 -9.04 -2.24
C GLU A 13 -2.89 -8.82 -2.02
N LYS A 14 -2.36 -7.64 -2.37
CA LYS A 14 -0.94 -7.32 -2.18
C LYS A 14 -0.55 -7.24 -0.72
N THR A 15 -1.42 -6.67 0.12
CA THR A 15 -1.24 -6.62 1.57
C THR A 15 -1.21 -8.03 2.16
N ARG A 16 -2.15 -8.89 1.75
CA ARG A 16 -2.20 -10.28 2.18
C ARG A 16 -0.99 -11.09 1.69
N GLU A 17 -0.53 -10.87 0.46
CA GLU A 17 0.71 -11.46 -0.05
C GLU A 17 1.91 -11.03 0.81
N ILE A 18 1.97 -9.76 1.19
CA ILE A 18 2.99 -9.24 2.12
C ILE A 18 2.88 -9.94 3.48
N GLU A 19 1.68 -10.11 4.01
CA GLU A 19 1.48 -10.77 5.29
C GLU A 19 1.90 -12.24 5.28
N GLU A 20 1.55 -12.98 4.23
CA GLU A 20 1.80 -14.43 4.11
C GLU A 20 3.23 -14.75 3.66
N HIS A 21 3.79 -13.99 2.71
CA HIS A 21 5.09 -14.31 2.09
C HIS A 21 6.24 -13.40 2.53
N TYR A 22 5.93 -12.19 3.01
CA TYR A 22 6.94 -11.19 3.38
C TYR A 22 6.67 -10.61 4.78
N PRO A 23 6.58 -11.43 5.84
CA PRO A 23 6.29 -10.95 7.19
C PRO A 23 7.29 -9.90 7.68
N GLU A 24 8.52 -9.90 7.16
CA GLU A 24 9.54 -8.88 7.43
C GLU A 24 9.15 -7.48 6.92
N LEU A 25 8.43 -7.41 5.79
CA LEU A 25 7.93 -6.15 5.24
C LEU A 25 6.81 -5.53 6.08
N GLN A 26 6.07 -6.34 6.86
CA GLN A 26 5.05 -5.82 7.78
C GLN A 26 5.65 -4.84 8.80
N LYS A 27 6.90 -5.04 9.21
CA LYS A 27 7.60 -4.12 10.12
C LYS A 27 7.74 -2.72 9.51
N TYR A 28 8.11 -2.65 8.23
CA TYR A 28 8.22 -1.40 7.49
C TYR A 28 6.86 -0.74 7.24
N LEU A 29 5.80 -1.53 6.99
CA LEU A 29 4.43 -1.00 6.86
C LEU A 29 3.94 -0.34 8.14
N ASN A 30 4.28 -0.89 9.30
CA ASN A 30 3.90 -0.32 10.59
C ASN A 30 4.69 0.97 10.88
N GLU A 31 6.00 0.97 10.60
CA GLU A 31 6.86 2.16 10.79
C GLU A 31 6.48 3.31 9.84
N THR A 32 6.08 3.02 8.61
CA THR A 32 5.65 4.05 7.64
C THR A 32 4.31 4.69 8.02
N ARG A 33 3.42 3.97 8.73
CA ARG A 33 2.20 4.55 9.30
C ARG A 33 2.46 5.56 10.41
N ILE A 34 3.58 5.44 11.12
CA ILE A 34 3.95 6.36 12.20
C ILE A 34 4.55 7.66 11.63
N THR A 35 5.14 7.63 10.43
CA THR A 35 5.81 8.78 9.79
C THR A 35 4.95 9.52 8.78
N LEU A 36 3.77 9.01 8.42
CA LEU A 36 2.80 9.79 7.67
C LEU A 36 2.28 10.91 8.58
N PRO A 37 2.45 12.20 8.23
CA PRO A 37 1.68 13.23 8.89
C PRO A 37 0.21 12.85 8.73
N HIS A 38 -0.56 12.93 9.82
CA HIS A 38 -2.00 13.08 9.69
C HIS A 38 -2.19 14.21 8.67
N GLY A 39 -2.54 13.83 7.44
CA GLY A 39 -2.87 14.79 6.40
C GLY A 39 -4.07 15.54 6.95
N ASP A 40 -3.82 16.79 7.30
CA ASP A 40 -4.80 17.83 7.49
C ASP A 40 -5.99 17.61 6.55
N ASP A 41 -7.17 17.57 7.18
CA ASP A 41 -8.41 18.19 6.76
C ASP A 41 -8.73 18.31 5.26
N ASP A 42 -9.96 17.92 4.93
CA ASP A 42 -10.73 18.39 3.77
C ASP A 42 -10.58 17.62 2.45
N SER A 43 -10.95 16.32 2.44
CA SER A 43 -11.69 15.71 1.31
C SER A 43 -12.10 14.25 1.58
N PRO A 44 -13.39 13.94 1.75
CA PRO A 44 -13.91 12.57 1.89
C PRO A 44 -14.13 11.87 0.53
N GLU A 45 -13.44 12.30 -0.54
CA GLU A 45 -13.40 11.54 -1.78
C GLU A 45 -12.23 10.57 -1.69
N ILE A 46 -12.55 9.27 -1.65
CA ILE A 46 -11.58 8.21 -1.90
C ILE A 46 -11.02 8.44 -3.31
N ASN A 47 -9.92 9.21 -3.38
CA ASN A 47 -9.29 9.55 -4.62
C ASN A 47 -8.68 8.28 -5.21
N LYS A 48 -9.15 7.90 -6.40
CA LYS A 48 -8.61 6.77 -7.16
C LYS A 48 -7.08 6.85 -7.27
N GLU A 49 -6.56 8.07 -7.43
CA GLU A 49 -5.13 8.37 -7.46
C GLU A 49 -4.42 8.03 -6.13
N ALA A 50 -5.04 8.33 -4.98
CA ALA A 50 -4.48 7.96 -3.67
C ALA A 50 -4.41 6.43 -3.51
N LEU A 51 -5.43 5.70 -3.98
CA LEU A 51 -5.41 4.24 -4.00
C LEU A 51 -4.36 3.67 -4.96
N GLU A 52 -4.21 4.26 -6.15
CA GLU A 52 -3.17 3.87 -7.11
C GLU A 52 -1.77 4.11 -6.54
N ASN A 53 -1.54 5.26 -5.92
CA ASN A 53 -0.28 5.57 -5.23
C ASN A 53 0.00 4.62 -4.07
N HIS A 54 -1.02 4.26 -3.30
CA HIS A 54 -0.87 3.29 -2.22
C HIS A 54 -0.51 1.89 -2.74
N LEU A 55 -1.21 1.41 -3.76
CA LEU A 55 -0.89 0.13 -4.42
C LEU A 55 0.51 0.11 -5.02
N ASN A 56 0.93 1.23 -5.62
CA ASN A 56 2.26 1.36 -6.19
C ASN A 56 3.34 1.32 -5.10
N SER A 57 3.14 2.04 -4.00
CA SER A 57 4.05 2.02 -2.84
C SER A 57 4.22 0.61 -2.26
N LEU A 58 3.12 -0.13 -2.08
CA LEU A 58 3.16 -1.53 -1.63
C LEU A 58 3.90 -2.42 -2.63
N THR A 59 3.69 -2.20 -3.92
CA THR A 59 4.34 -2.97 -4.98
C THR A 59 5.85 -2.69 -5.02
N GLU A 60 6.25 -1.42 -5.01
CA GLU A 60 7.66 -1.03 -4.96
C GLU A 60 8.38 -1.58 -3.73
N MET A 61 7.72 -1.60 -2.57
CA MET A 61 8.29 -2.15 -1.35
C MET A 61 8.61 -3.64 -1.50
N VAL A 62 7.66 -4.41 -2.05
CA VAL A 62 7.85 -5.84 -2.33
C VAL A 62 8.93 -6.06 -3.38
N GLU A 63 8.95 -5.25 -4.45
CA GLU A 63 9.96 -5.38 -5.52
C GLU A 63 11.36 -5.03 -5.03
N LYS A 64 11.52 -3.95 -4.25
CA LYS A 64 12.82 -3.59 -3.65
C LYS A 64 13.32 -4.69 -2.73
N TYR A 65 12.44 -5.26 -1.90
CA TYR A 65 12.81 -6.38 -1.04
C TYR A 65 13.17 -7.63 -1.84
N LYS A 66 12.45 -7.95 -2.90
CA LYS A 66 12.80 -9.06 -3.82
C LYS A 66 14.12 -8.82 -4.54
N ALA A 67 14.42 -7.60 -4.94
CA ALA A 67 15.64 -7.24 -5.66
C ALA A 67 16.89 -7.25 -4.76
N HIS A 68 16.73 -7.03 -3.45
CA HIS A 68 17.80 -7.04 -2.45
C HIS A 68 18.01 -8.41 -1.78
N LYS A 69 17.28 -9.46 -2.18
CA LYS A 69 17.35 -10.82 -1.63
C LYS A 69 17.94 -11.79 -2.66
#